data_AF-A0A1H9WYT8-F1
#
_entry.id   AF-A0A1H9WYT8-F1
#
_cell.length_a   1.000
_cell.length_b   1.000
_cell.length_c   1.000
_cell.angle_alpha   90.00
_cell.angle_beta   90.00
_cell.angle_gamma   90.00
#
_symmetry.space_group_name_H-M   'P 1'
#
loop_
_entity.id
_entity.type
_entity.pdbx_description
1 polymer ?
#
loop_
_entity_poly.entity_id
_entity_poly.type
_entity_poly.pdbx_seq_one_letter_code
_entity_poly.pdbx_strand_id
1 'polypeptide(L)'
;MDDNIQDVRPIQKHTFFNFNHYNYGEAFFGSYKGMRYRLARDPLANVIFIPVDQRGEAKLVATVWPEPFAYGQTDPSKMTTCEFEFSEDGFDQAVSWFNDQYMQRIDEWSLDHSILD
;
A
#
# COMPACT_ATOMS: atom_id res chain seq x y z
N MET A 1 9.74 25.34 20.19
CA MET A 1 8.66 24.55 19.58
C MET A 1 9.02 24.43 18.12
N ASP A 2 9.97 23.56 17.82
CA ASP A 2 10.32 23.22 16.44
C ASP A 2 9.94 21.75 16.28
N ASP A 3 8.63 21.51 16.25
CA ASP A 3 8.11 20.21 15.86
C ASP A 3 8.35 20.10 14.37
N ASN A 4 9.43 19.41 14.04
CA ASN A 4 9.83 19.10 12.69
C ASN A 4 8.73 18.24 12.05
N ILE A 5 7.82 18.89 11.31
CA ILE A 5 6.69 18.30 10.55
C ILE A 5 7.16 17.30 9.46
N GLN A 6 8.44 16.94 9.42
CA GLN A 6 8.94 15.85 8.59
C GLN A 6 8.76 14.45 9.23
N ASP A 7 8.33 14.38 10.50
CA ASP A 7 8.10 13.11 11.23
C ASP A 7 6.62 12.61 11.21
N VAL A 8 5.73 13.25 10.42
CA VAL A 8 4.28 12.94 10.45
C VAL A 8 3.83 11.88 9.45
N ARG A 9 4.72 11.34 8.62
CA ARG A 9 4.39 10.30 7.62
C ARG A 9 5.38 9.13 7.73
N PRO A 10 5.06 8.06 8.49
CA PRO A 10 6.00 6.96 8.73
C PRO A 10 6.26 6.09 7.50
N ILE A 11 5.30 5.99 6.56
CA ILE A 11 5.42 5.15 5.37
C ILE A 11 5.95 6.01 4.23
N GLN A 12 7.25 5.89 3.97
CA GLN A 12 7.96 6.71 2.97
C GLN A 12 7.94 6.05 1.59
N LYS A 13 7.94 6.86 0.51
CA LYS A 13 7.92 6.37 -0.89
C LYS A 13 9.05 5.37 -1.19
N HIS A 14 10.25 5.61 -0.64
CA HIS A 14 11.42 4.74 -0.84
C HIS A 14 11.31 3.37 -0.16
N THR A 15 10.27 3.14 0.65
CA THR A 15 9.98 1.83 1.24
C THR A 15 9.50 0.85 0.18
N PHE A 16 8.80 1.35 -0.82
CA PHE A 16 8.21 0.57 -1.91
C PHE A 16 9.24 0.31 -3.01
N PHE A 17 8.90 -0.61 -3.92
CA PHE A 17 9.61 -0.66 -5.19
C PHE A 17 9.48 0.67 -5.94
N ASN A 18 10.47 0.97 -6.78
CA ASN A 18 10.34 2.09 -7.72
C ASN A 18 9.10 1.88 -8.61
N PHE A 19 8.49 2.97 -9.07
CA PHE A 19 7.25 2.93 -9.85
C PHE A 19 7.33 1.97 -11.06
N ASN A 20 8.45 2.02 -11.81
CA ASN A 20 8.62 1.19 -12.99
C ASN A 20 8.65 -0.32 -12.68
N HIS A 21 9.06 -0.73 -11.48
CA HIS A 21 9.11 -2.12 -11.05
C HIS A 21 7.74 -2.78 -11.06
N TYR A 22 6.66 -2.03 -10.82
CA TYR A 22 5.31 -2.59 -10.89
C TYR A 22 4.98 -3.13 -12.29
N ASN A 23 5.69 -2.71 -13.35
CA ASN A 23 5.55 -3.33 -14.67
C ASN A 23 6.03 -4.79 -14.74
N TYR A 24 6.78 -5.31 -13.75
CA TYR A 24 7.08 -6.74 -13.64
C TYR A 24 5.87 -7.58 -13.19
N GLY A 25 4.76 -6.95 -12.78
CA GLY A 25 3.59 -7.67 -12.29
C GLY A 25 3.76 -8.17 -10.85
N GLU A 26 4.64 -7.53 -10.08
CA GLU A 26 4.86 -7.88 -8.68
C GLU A 26 4.11 -6.90 -7.76
N ALA A 27 3.64 -7.43 -6.63
CA ALA A 27 3.03 -6.64 -5.58
C ALA A 27 4.05 -6.39 -4.47
N PHE A 28 4.12 -5.15 -3.97
CA PHE A 28 4.83 -4.82 -2.76
C PHE A 28 3.94 -5.13 -1.55
N PHE A 29 4.52 -5.72 -0.50
CA PHE A 29 3.85 -5.96 0.78
C PHE A 29 4.69 -5.37 1.91
N GLY A 30 4.04 -4.66 2.82
CA GLY A 30 4.68 -4.08 3.99
C GLY A 30 3.77 -4.10 5.21
N SER A 31 4.33 -3.68 6.33
CA SER A 31 3.61 -3.51 7.58
C SER A 31 4.16 -2.33 8.36
N TYR A 32 3.29 -1.67 9.12
CA TYR A 32 3.66 -0.62 10.06
C TYR A 32 2.71 -0.66 11.26
N LYS A 33 3.26 -0.97 12.45
CA LYS A 33 2.57 -0.95 13.76
C LYS A 33 1.12 -1.48 13.71
N GLY A 34 0.96 -2.77 13.39
CA GLY A 34 -0.36 -3.43 13.36
C GLY A 34 -1.18 -3.24 12.09
N MET A 35 -0.80 -2.30 11.20
CA MET A 35 -1.38 -2.17 9.85
C MET A 35 -0.51 -2.91 8.83
N ARG A 36 -1.09 -3.83 8.07
CA ARG A 36 -0.50 -4.38 6.85
C ARG A 36 -0.92 -3.58 5.65
N TYR A 37 -0.05 -3.50 4.64
CA TYR A 37 -0.36 -2.82 3.40
C TYR A 37 0.23 -3.52 2.17
N ARG A 38 -0.45 -3.36 1.04
CA ARG A 38 -0.08 -3.90 -0.26
C ARG A 38 -0.24 -2.81 -1.31
N LEU A 39 0.77 -2.65 -2.17
CA LEU A 39 0.65 -1.85 -3.39
C LEU A 39 0.96 -2.74 -4.59
N ALA A 40 0.11 -2.71 -5.61
CA ALA A 40 0.32 -3.48 -6.82
C ALA A 40 -0.26 -2.77 -8.03
N ARG A 41 0.15 -3.20 -9.22
CA ARG A 41 -0.63 -2.92 -10.43
C ARG A 41 -1.84 -3.85 -10.52
N ASP A 42 -2.87 -3.39 -11.22
CA ASP A 42 -3.94 -4.23 -11.74
C ASP A 42 -4.16 -3.88 -13.23
N PRO A 43 -4.18 -4.87 -14.15
CA PRO A 43 -3.99 -6.31 -13.93
C PRO A 43 -2.60 -6.67 -13.39
N LEU A 44 -2.48 -7.64 -12.49
CA LEU A 44 -1.19 -8.12 -11.97
C LEU A 44 -0.42 -8.94 -13.03
N ALA A 45 0.25 -8.23 -13.96
CA ALA A 45 0.89 -8.83 -15.13
C ALA A 45 2.27 -8.24 -15.40
N ASN A 46 3.18 -9.09 -15.89
CA ASN A 46 4.49 -8.65 -16.36
C ASN A 46 4.37 -8.07 -17.77
N VAL A 47 4.58 -6.76 -17.89
CA VAL A 47 4.58 -6.02 -19.17
C VAL A 47 5.84 -5.18 -19.35
N ILE A 48 6.87 -5.38 -18.53
CA ILE A 48 8.10 -4.54 -18.58
C ILE A 48 8.73 -4.54 -19.99
N PHE A 49 8.62 -5.65 -20.70
CA PHE A 49 9.14 -5.84 -22.07
C PHE A 49 8.10 -5.57 -23.17
N ILE A 50 6.87 -5.19 -22.82
CA ILE A 50 5.82 -4.83 -23.78
C ILE A 50 5.92 -3.33 -24.08
N PRO A 51 5.82 -2.90 -25.36
CA PRO A 51 5.73 -1.49 -25.73
C PRO A 51 4.61 -0.77 -24.97
N VAL A 52 4.87 0.47 -24.51
CA VAL A 52 3.96 1.21 -23.61
C VAL A 52 2.54 1.33 -24.16
N ASP A 53 2.40 1.58 -25.46
CA ASP A 53 1.16 1.70 -26.21
C ASP A 53 0.36 0.39 -26.33
N GLN A 54 0.97 -0.75 -25.98
CA GLN A 54 0.37 -2.09 -26.07
C GLN A 54 0.18 -2.77 -24.70
N ARG A 55 0.45 -2.07 -23.59
CA ARG A 55 0.34 -2.63 -22.23
C ARG A 55 -1.11 -2.78 -21.75
N GLY A 56 -2.05 -2.14 -22.44
CA GLY A 56 -3.42 -1.97 -21.97
C GLY A 56 -3.51 -0.97 -20.81
N GLU A 57 -4.74 -0.74 -20.35
CA GLU A 57 -4.99 0.11 -19.18
C GLU A 57 -4.55 -0.60 -17.90
N ALA A 58 -4.05 0.19 -16.94
CA ALA A 58 -3.68 -0.30 -15.62
C ALA A 58 -3.99 0.73 -14.54
N LYS A 59 -4.15 0.24 -13.31
CA LYS A 59 -4.28 1.04 -12.08
C LYS A 59 -3.23 0.61 -11.06
N LEU A 60 -2.92 1.49 -10.12
CA LEU A 60 -2.29 1.11 -8.86
C LEU A 60 -3.40 0.79 -7.85
N VAL A 61 -3.30 -0.35 -7.20
CA VAL A 61 -4.25 -0.82 -6.19
C VAL A 61 -3.54 -0.87 -4.85
N ALA A 62 -3.92 0.05 -3.97
CA ALA A 62 -3.44 0.13 -2.59
C ALA A 62 -4.46 -0.56 -1.67
N THR A 63 -4.00 -1.46 -0.82
CA THR A 63 -4.85 -2.17 0.13
C THR A 63 -4.24 -2.15 1.52
N VAL A 64 -5.03 -1.89 2.56
CA VAL A 64 -4.64 -2.01 3.97
C VAL A 64 -5.53 -2.99 4.72
N TRP A 65 -4.99 -3.66 5.73
CA TRP A 65 -5.74 -4.55 6.61
C TRP A 65 -5.00 -4.75 7.94
N PRO A 66 -5.69 -5.16 9.02
CA PRO A 66 -5.05 -5.41 10.31
C PRO A 66 -4.22 -6.70 10.31
N GLU A 67 -3.25 -6.78 11.21
CA GLU A 67 -2.60 -8.03 11.62
C GLU A 67 -3.62 -9.08 12.13
N PRO A 68 -3.25 -10.37 12.20
CA PRO A 68 -1.94 -10.96 11.90
C PRO A 68 -1.80 -11.53 10.48
N PHE A 69 -2.91 -11.74 9.75
CA PHE A 69 -2.90 -12.55 8.54
C PHE A 69 -2.25 -11.85 7.33
N ALA A 70 -1.68 -12.65 6.42
CA ALA A 70 -1.20 -12.17 5.13
C ALA A 70 -2.36 -11.90 4.18
N TYR A 71 -2.15 -11.11 3.12
CA TYR A 71 -3.18 -10.69 2.18
C TYR A 71 -4.08 -11.84 1.69
N GLY A 72 -3.51 -12.95 1.21
CA GLY A 72 -4.28 -14.10 0.72
C GLY A 72 -5.03 -14.90 1.80
N GLN A 73 -4.82 -14.61 3.08
CA GLN A 73 -5.47 -15.28 4.21
C GLN A 73 -6.39 -14.36 5.01
N THR A 74 -6.34 -13.04 4.77
CA THR A 74 -7.23 -12.07 5.40
C THR A 74 -8.59 -12.07 4.70
N ASP A 75 -9.67 -12.06 5.48
CA ASP A 75 -11.02 -11.89 4.96
C ASP A 75 -11.14 -10.54 4.20
N PRO A 76 -11.63 -10.52 2.94
CA PRO A 76 -11.79 -9.28 2.17
C PRO A 76 -12.60 -8.20 2.87
N SER A 77 -13.55 -8.55 3.75
CA SER A 77 -14.34 -7.59 4.53
C SER A 77 -13.51 -6.77 5.53
N LYS A 78 -12.31 -7.24 5.88
CA LYS A 78 -11.35 -6.53 6.74
C LYS A 78 -10.35 -5.68 5.95
N MET A 79 -10.42 -5.72 4.63
CA MET A 79 -9.53 -4.97 3.75
C MET A 79 -10.18 -3.66 3.33
N THR A 80 -9.39 -2.60 3.30
CA THR A 80 -9.76 -1.35 2.64
C THR A 80 -8.87 -1.20 1.41
N THR A 81 -9.48 -0.96 0.25
CA THR A 81 -8.76 -0.83 -1.03
C THR A 81 -9.10 0.50 -1.68
N CYS A 82 -8.10 1.13 -2.30
CA CYS A 82 -8.26 2.31 -3.14
C CYS A 82 -7.45 2.15 -4.43
N GLU A 83 -8.01 2.64 -5.53
CA GLU A 83 -7.38 2.61 -6.84
C GLU A 83 -6.87 3.99 -7.22
N PHE A 84 -5.68 4.02 -7.80
CA PHE A 84 -5.03 5.22 -8.30
C PHE A 84 -4.63 5.02 -9.77
N GLU A 85 -4.40 6.12 -10.46
CA GLU A 85 -3.83 6.07 -11.80
C GLU A 85 -2.47 5.36 -11.78
N PHE A 86 -2.18 4.56 -12.82
CA PHE A 86 -0.86 3.97 -13.00
C PHE A 86 0.13 5.02 -13.54
N SER A 87 0.49 5.97 -12.69
CA SER A 87 1.41 7.09 -12.95
C SER A 87 2.26 7.37 -11.70
N GLU A 88 3.32 8.18 -11.83
CA GLU A 88 4.13 8.62 -10.68
C GLU A 88 3.30 9.44 -9.67
N ASP A 89 2.38 10.28 -10.16
CA ASP A 89 1.49 11.06 -9.30
C ASP A 89 0.48 10.14 -8.58
N GLY A 90 -0.11 9.16 -9.28
CA GLY A 90 -0.95 8.14 -8.65
C GLY A 90 -0.19 7.31 -7.61
N PHE A 91 1.11 7.08 -7.81
CA PHE A 91 1.97 6.43 -6.83
C PHE A 91 2.18 7.29 -5.59
N ASP A 92 2.44 8.59 -5.75
CA ASP A 92 2.54 9.53 -4.63
C ASP A 92 1.22 9.61 -3.84
N GLN A 93 0.09 9.63 -4.54
CA GLN A 93 -1.24 9.58 -3.93
C GLN A 93 -1.47 8.29 -3.14
N ALA A 94 -1.07 7.13 -3.68
CA ALA A 94 -1.17 5.85 -2.98
C ALA A 94 -0.33 5.82 -1.69
N VAL A 95 0.89 6.36 -1.72
CA VAL A 95 1.75 6.48 -0.54
C VAL A 95 1.15 7.42 0.50
N SER A 96 0.61 8.57 0.08
CA SER A 96 -0.12 9.47 0.98
C SER A 96 -1.31 8.75 1.62
N TRP A 97 -2.08 8.01 0.82
CA TRP A 97 -3.26 7.29 1.28
C TRP A 97 -2.93 6.23 2.33
N PHE A 98 -1.82 5.48 2.20
CA PHE A 98 -1.40 4.56 3.27
C PHE A 98 -1.14 5.28 4.60
N ASN A 99 -0.49 6.44 4.56
CA ASN A 99 -0.27 7.24 5.77
C ASN A 99 -1.59 7.76 6.33
N ASP A 100 -2.51 8.20 5.48
CA ASP A 100 -3.84 8.64 5.92
C ASP A 100 -4.63 7.50 6.58
N GLN A 101 -4.59 6.29 6.02
CA GLN A 101 -5.19 5.10 6.64
C GLN A 101 -4.58 4.79 8.00
N TYR A 102 -3.26 4.91 8.14
CA TYR A 102 -2.61 4.74 9.43
C TYR A 102 -3.06 5.80 10.44
N MET A 103 -2.95 7.08 10.08
CA MET A 103 -3.16 8.21 10.99
C MET A 103 -4.62 8.39 11.42
N GLN A 104 -5.59 8.08 10.54
CA GLN A 104 -7.01 8.23 10.85
C GLN A 104 -7.59 7.06 11.65
N ARG A 105 -6.90 5.91 11.66
CA ARG A 105 -7.37 4.66 12.27
C ARG A 105 -6.36 4.08 13.27
N ILE A 106 -5.55 4.92 13.91
CA ILE A 106 -4.46 4.51 14.83
C ILE A 106 -4.95 3.50 15.88
N ASP A 107 -6.16 3.71 16.43
CA ASP A 107 -6.74 2.82 17.43
C ASP A 107 -6.99 1.41 16.90
N GLU A 108 -7.41 1.26 15.64
CA GLU A 108 -7.64 -0.04 15.01
C GLU A 108 -6.33 -0.83 14.86
N TRP A 109 -5.25 -0.13 14.51
CA TRP A 109 -3.93 -0.72 14.32
C TRP A 109 -3.24 -1.05 15.65
N SER A 110 -3.56 -0.28 16.69
CA SER A 110 -2.96 -0.43 18.02
C SER A 110 -3.72 -1.39 18.93
N LEU A 111 -4.80 -2.02 18.46
CA LEU A 111 -5.51 -3.06 19.20
C LEU A 111 -4.56 -4.25 19.44
N ASP A 112 -3.88 -4.16 20.59
CA ASP A 112 -3.00 -5.16 21.14
C ASP A 112 -3.72 -6.50 21.14
N HIS A 113 -3.14 -7.49 20.49
CA HIS A 113 -3.68 -8.85 20.45
C HIS A 113 -3.47 -9.59 21.79
N SER A 114 -3.25 -8.85 22.89
CA SER A 114 -2.99 -9.31 24.25
C SER A 114 -4.25 -9.71 25.02
N ILE A 115 -5.24 -10.32 24.37
CA ILE A 115 -6.21 -11.18 25.07
C ILE A 115 -6.01 -12.61 24.60
N LEU A 116 -4.83 -13.13 24.90
CA LEU A 116 -4.56 -14.54 25.13
C LEU A 116 -3.59 -14.62 26.31
N ASP A 117 -4.10 -14.39 27.52
CA ASP A 117 -3.58 -14.91 28.79
C ASP A 117 -4.78 -15.33 29.66
#